data_AF-A0A8S4D0J8-F1
#
_entry.id   AF-A0A8S4D0J8-F1
#
_cell.length_a   1.000
_cell.length_b   1.000
_cell.length_c   1.000
_cell.angle_alpha   90.00
_cell.angle_beta   90.00
_cell.angle_gamma   90.00
#
_symmetry.space_group_name_H-M   'P 1'
#
loop_
_entity.id
_entity.type
_entity.pdbx_description
1 polymer ?
#
loop_
_entity_poly.entity_id
_entity_poly.type
_entity_poly.pdbx_seq_one_letter_code
_entity_poly.pdbx_strand_id
1 'polypeptide(L)'
;MTSSSTNGFYRPRSALARAIYEKHRNDMHLEELDKNEWYQVNSSLLTVELKEKFVQLGPDEETKEFLSASIDKSSWVWTQIWYLLAKAVLRRFWSVTDING
;
A
#
# COMPACT_ATOMS: atom_id res chain seq x y z
N MET A 1 14.22 -37.33 -5.62
CA MET A 1 15.22 -36.26 -5.47
C MET A 1 14.50 -34.94 -5.71
N THR A 2 14.29 -34.17 -4.64
CA THR A 2 13.45 -32.96 -4.58
C THR A 2 14.22 -31.75 -5.08
N SER A 3 13.84 -31.19 -6.23
CA SER A 3 14.34 -29.89 -6.70
C SER A 3 13.48 -28.79 -6.08
N SER A 4 13.96 -28.22 -4.97
CA SER A 4 13.38 -27.04 -4.33
C SER A 4 13.67 -25.81 -5.17
N SER A 5 12.76 -25.44 -6.06
CA SER A 5 12.78 -24.15 -6.78
C SER A 5 12.45 -23.04 -5.78
N THR A 6 13.48 -22.50 -5.13
CA THR A 6 13.35 -21.27 -4.35
C THR A 6 13.07 -20.12 -5.31
N ASN A 7 11.79 -19.79 -5.50
CA ASN A 7 11.36 -18.51 -6.08
C ASN A 7 11.82 -17.40 -5.14
N GLY A 8 13.07 -16.95 -5.31
CA GLY A 8 13.65 -15.87 -4.54
C GLY A 8 12.97 -14.56 -4.94
N PHE A 9 11.98 -14.12 -4.15
CA PHE A 9 11.42 -12.78 -4.28
C PHE A 9 12.56 -11.75 -4.28
N TYR A 10 12.58 -10.88 -5.29
CA TYR A 10 13.56 -9.79 -5.39
C TYR A 10 13.48 -8.92 -4.14
N ARG A 11 14.57 -8.85 -3.38
CA ARG A 11 14.67 -8.04 -2.16
C ARG A 11 15.76 -6.98 -2.35
N PRO A 12 15.39 -5.73 -2.66
CA PRO A 12 16.36 -4.65 -2.80
C PRO A 12 17.17 -4.48 -1.51
N ARG A 13 18.48 -4.25 -1.66
CA ARG A 13 19.40 -4.08 -0.52
C ARG A 13 19.34 -2.70 0.13
N SER A 14 19.01 -1.65 -0.64
CA SER A 14 18.90 -0.30 -0.11
C SER A 14 17.50 -0.03 0.45
N ALA A 15 17.42 0.71 1.56
CA ALA A 15 16.16 1.01 2.24
C ALA A 15 15.16 1.74 1.32
N LEU A 16 15.65 2.68 0.51
CA LEU A 16 14.83 3.43 -0.45
C LEU A 16 14.33 2.54 -1.60
N ALA A 17 15.20 1.72 -2.21
CA ALA A 17 14.75 0.83 -3.28
C ALA A 17 13.76 -0.22 -2.75
N ARG A 18 13.95 -0.66 -1.50
CA ARG A 18 13.02 -1.56 -0.82
C ARG A 18 11.67 -0.90 -0.60
N ALA A 19 11.63 0.32 -0.07
CA ALA A 19 10.39 1.06 0.13
C ALA A 19 9.63 1.32 -1.18
N ILE A 20 10.33 1.68 -2.27
CA ILE A 20 9.72 1.87 -3.60
C ILE A 20 9.14 0.55 -4.12
N TYR A 21 9.91 -0.54 -4.02
CA TYR A 21 9.47 -1.85 -4.49
C TYR A 21 8.26 -2.37 -3.69
N GLU A 22 8.31 -2.28 -2.37
CA GLU A 22 7.21 -2.69 -1.49
C GLU A 22 5.96 -1.86 -1.76
N LYS A 23 6.10 -0.53 -1.95
CA LYS A 23 4.97 0.32 -2.34
C LYS A 23 4.40 -0.09 -3.69
N HIS A 24 5.21 -0.20 -4.73
CA HIS A 24 4.73 -0.55 -6.07
C HIS A 24 3.96 -1.86 -6.08
N ARG A 25 4.49 -2.88 -5.38
CA ARG A 25 3.80 -4.16 -5.22
C ARG A 25 2.48 -4.03 -4.45
N ASN A 26 2.45 -3.20 -3.41
CA ASN A 26 1.24 -2.95 -2.63
C ASN A 26 0.18 -2.21 -3.45
N ASP A 27 0.58 -1.20 -4.23
CA ASP A 27 -0.32 -0.45 -5.11
C ASP A 27 -0.96 -1.38 -6.15
N MET A 28 -0.17 -2.23 -6.80
CA MET A 28 -0.69 -3.24 -7.74
C MET A 28 -1.66 -4.21 -7.08
N HIS A 29 -1.32 -4.70 -5.89
CA HIS A 29 -2.21 -5.58 -5.15
C HIS A 29 -3.54 -4.90 -4.78
N LEU A 30 -3.51 -3.63 -4.39
CA LEU A 30 -4.72 -2.86 -4.05
C LEU A 30 -5.58 -2.53 -5.28
N GLU A 31 -4.98 -2.36 -6.45
CA GLU A 31 -5.69 -2.17 -7.72
C GLU A 31 -6.39 -3.45 -8.18
N GLU A 32 -5.75 -4.61 -8.01
CA GLU A 32 -6.30 -5.92 -8.39
C GLU A 32 -7.35 -6.45 -7.43
N LEU A 33 -7.40 -5.95 -6.19
CA LEU A 33 -8.29 -6.45 -5.15
C LEU A 33 -9.75 -6.08 -5.42
N ASP A 34 -10.65 -7.07 -5.41
CA ASP A 34 -12.09 -6.84 -5.46
C ASP A 34 -12.57 -6.30 -4.10
N LYS A 35 -12.87 -5.00 -4.06
CA LYS A 35 -13.32 -4.29 -2.86
C LYS A 35 -14.66 -4.80 -2.33
N ASN A 36 -15.42 -5.55 -3.13
CA ASN A 36 -16.65 -6.18 -2.66
C ASN A 36 -16.36 -7.30 -1.66
N GLU A 37 -15.18 -7.94 -1.71
CA GLU A 37 -14.80 -8.98 -0.76
C GLU A 37 -14.80 -8.49 0.69
N TRP A 38 -14.54 -7.20 0.94
CA TRP A 38 -14.56 -6.62 2.29
C TRP A 38 -15.92 -6.69 2.97
N TYR A 39 -16.99 -6.77 2.19
CA TYR A 39 -18.37 -6.83 2.69
C TYR A 39 -18.95 -8.24 2.58
N GLN A 40 -18.26 -9.19 1.95
CA GLN A 40 -18.76 -10.54 1.81
C GLN A 40 -18.79 -11.25 3.16
N VAL A 41 -19.93 -11.85 3.47
CA VAL A 41 -20.08 -12.71 4.64
C VAL A 41 -20.10 -14.16 4.20
N ASN A 42 -19.30 -14.99 4.86
CA ASN A 42 -19.37 -16.42 4.63
C ASN A 42 -20.70 -16.97 5.16
N SER A 43 -21.64 -17.17 4.25
CA SER A 43 -22.97 -17.66 4.58
C SER A 43 -22.94 -19.06 5.21
N SER A 44 -21.92 -19.89 5.00
CA SER A 44 -21.85 -21.20 5.65
C SER A 44 -21.74 -21.12 7.18
N LEU A 45 -21.28 -19.98 7.71
CA LEU A 45 -21.11 -19.73 9.14
C LEU A 45 -22.36 -19.10 9.78
N LEU A 46 -23.36 -18.71 8.97
CA LEU A 46 -24.60 -18.12 9.46
C LEU A 46 -25.65 -19.19 9.76
N THR A 47 -26.39 -19.00 10.86
CA THR A 47 -27.60 -19.78 11.14
C THR A 47 -28.68 -19.48 10.09
N VAL A 48 -29.66 -20.38 9.95
CA VAL A 48 -30.76 -20.23 8.96
C VAL A 48 -31.51 -18.91 9.17
N GLU A 49 -31.84 -18.59 10.42
CA GLU A 49 -32.54 -17.35 10.79
C GLU A 49 -31.72 -16.08 10.45
N LEU A 50 -30.39 -16.13 10.58
CA LEU A 50 -29.53 -14.99 10.24
C LEU A 50 -29.38 -14.83 8.73
N LYS A 51 -29.35 -15.92 7.96
CA LYS A 51 -29.32 -15.86 6.50
C LYS A 51 -30.55 -15.17 5.93
N GLU A 52 -31.74 -15.50 6.46
CA GLU A 52 -33.01 -14.92 6.01
C GLU A 52 -33.11 -13.41 6.27
N LYS A 53 -32.39 -12.92 7.28
CA LYS A 53 -32.36 -11.50 7.66
C LYS A 53 -31.14 -10.75 7.13
N PHE A 54 -30.20 -11.45 6.50
CA PHE A 54 -28.95 -10.84 6.05
C PHE A 54 -29.19 -10.02 4.78
N VAL A 55 -28.71 -8.78 4.80
CA VAL A 55 -28.69 -7.88 3.65
C VAL A 55 -27.24 -7.60 3.30
N GLN A 56 -26.83 -8.00 2.09
CA GLN A 56 -25.48 -7.76 1.60
C GLN A 56 -25.26 -6.25 1.43
N LEU A 57 -24.26 -5.73 2.12
CA LEU A 57 -23.83 -4.33 1.98
C LEU A 57 -22.69 -4.23 0.97
N GLY A 58 -22.42 -3.00 0.53
CA GLY A 58 -21.29 -2.68 -0.32
C GLY A 58 -20.71 -1.32 0.05
N PRO A 59 -19.59 -0.94 -0.57
CA PRO A 59 -19.01 0.38 -0.35
C PRO A 59 -19.98 1.46 -0.82
N ASP A 60 -20.33 2.36 0.10
CA ASP A 60 -21.07 3.57 -0.24
C ASP A 60 -20.20 4.55 -1.04
N GLU A 61 -20.83 5.60 -1.54
CA GLU A 61 -20.16 6.56 -2.42
C GLU A 61 -19.07 7.34 -1.70
N GLU A 62 -19.30 7.68 -0.42
CA GLU A 62 -18.31 8.34 0.43
C GLU A 62 -17.06 7.46 0.63
N THR A 63 -17.24 6.16 0.85
CA THR A 63 -16.15 5.20 0.98
C THR A 63 -15.34 5.09 -0.31
N LYS A 64 -16.00 5.08 -1.47
CA LYS A 64 -15.31 5.07 -2.78
C LYS A 64 -14.52 6.36 -2.98
N GLU A 65 -15.10 7.51 -2.66
CA GLU A 65 -14.45 8.80 -2.77
C GLU A 65 -13.23 8.88 -1.83
N PHE A 66 -13.38 8.49 -0.57
CA PHE A 66 -12.29 8.41 0.40
C PHE A 66 -11.15 7.51 -0.09
N LEU A 67 -11.49 6.34 -0.65
CA LEU A 67 -10.49 5.39 -1.15
C LEU A 67 -9.74 5.96 -2.35
N SER A 68 -10.45 6.59 -3.29
CA SER A 68 -9.83 7.26 -4.45
C SER A 68 -8.86 8.37 -4.00
N ALA A 69 -9.30 9.23 -3.08
CA ALA A 69 -8.49 10.32 -2.54
C ALA A 69 -7.27 9.80 -1.76
N SER A 70 -7.41 8.65 -1.09
CA SER A 70 -6.30 8.01 -0.37
C SER A 70 -5.26 7.45 -1.34
N ILE A 71 -5.68 6.80 -2.42
CA ILE A 71 -4.81 6.31 -3.49
C ILE A 71 -4.07 7.50 -4.12
N ASP A 72 -4.79 8.55 -4.50
CA ASP A 72 -4.22 9.75 -5.11
C ASP A 72 -3.15 10.39 -4.21
N LYS A 73 -3.44 10.58 -2.92
CA LYS A 73 -2.47 11.12 -1.95
C LYS A 73 -1.27 10.20 -1.77
N SER A 74 -1.47 8.89 -1.71
CA SER A 74 -0.38 7.92 -1.55
C SER A 74 0.53 7.85 -2.79
N SER A 75 0.01 8.19 -3.97
CA SER A 75 0.76 8.22 -5.23
C SER A 75 1.78 9.36 -5.32
N TRP A 76 1.71 10.36 -4.43
CA TRP A 76 2.64 11.50 -4.35
C TRP A 76 4.06 11.14 -3.91
N VAL A 77 4.52 9.91 -4.10
CA VAL A 77 5.91 9.49 -3.83
C VAL A 77 6.94 10.31 -4.59
N TRP A 78 6.58 10.88 -5.74
CA TRP A 78 7.46 11.81 -6.43
C TRP A 78 7.75 13.07 -5.57
N THR A 79 6.80 13.55 -4.77
CA THR A 79 7.11 14.64 -3.82
C THR A 79 8.15 14.22 -2.78
N GLN A 80 8.11 12.96 -2.32
CA GLN A 80 9.07 12.44 -1.35
C GLN A 80 10.45 12.20 -1.96
N ILE A 81 10.53 11.66 -3.18
CA ILE A 81 11.80 11.48 -3.89
C ILE A 81 12.42 12.85 -4.21
N TRP A 82 11.61 13.82 -4.63
CA TRP A 82 12.07 15.19 -4.85
C TRP A 82 12.58 15.84 -3.56
N TYR A 83 11.87 15.66 -2.43
CA TYR A 83 12.34 16.12 -1.13
C TYR A 83 13.71 15.51 -0.76
N LEU A 84 13.88 14.20 -0.95
CA LEU A 84 15.16 13.53 -0.67
C LEU A 84 16.28 14.01 -1.59
N LEU A 85 15.98 14.22 -2.88
CA LEU A 85 16.93 14.75 -3.85
C LEU A 85 17.33 16.19 -3.50
N ALA A 86 16.34 17.06 -3.26
CA ALA A 86 16.56 18.44 -2.84
C ALA A 86 17.38 18.50 -1.55
N LYS A 87 17.07 17.66 -0.55
CA LYS A 87 17.85 17.54 0.70
C LYS A 87 19.29 17.10 0.44
N ALA A 88 19.52 16.15 -0.47
CA ALA A 88 20.87 15.70 -0.82
C ALA A 88 21.68 16.80 -1.53
N VAL A 89 21.05 17.52 -2.47
CA VAL A 89 21.67 18.65 -3.18
C VAL A 89 21.95 19.79 -2.22
N LEU A 90 20.98 20.19 -1.41
CA LEU A 90 21.14 21.27 -0.42
C LEU A 90 22.21 20.92 0.63
N ARG A 91 22.31 19.67 1.08
CA ARG A 91 23.40 19.22 1.98
C ARG A 91 24.80 19.37 1.37
N ARG A 92 24.93 19.39 0.05
CA ARG A 92 26.22 19.62 -0.61
C ARG A 92 26.64 21.09 -0.56
N PHE A 93 25.68 22.01 -0.61
CA PHE A 93 25.92 23.44 -0.60
C PHE A 93 25.82 24.07 0.80
N TRP A 94 25.07 23.43 1.69
CA TRP A 94 24.93 23.77 3.09
C TRP A 94 25.58 22.66 3.90
N SER A 95 26.84 22.88 4.33
CA SER A 95 27.36 22.18 5.49
C SER A 95 26.42 22.52 6.64
N VAL A 96 25.63 21.53 7.09
CA VAL A 96 24.86 21.67 8.31
C VAL A 96 25.88 21.86 9.42
N THR A 97 26.10 23.10 9.82
CA THR A 97 26.72 23.38 11.11
C THR A 97 25.72 22.89 12.13
N ASP A 98 26.01 21.73 12.69
CA ASP A 98 25.29 21.28 13.87
C ASP A 98 25.44 22.38 14.92
N ILE A 99 24.33 22.93 15.38
CA ILE A 99 24.35 23.92 16.45
C ILE A 99 24.69 23.25 17.79
N ASN A 100 24.68 21.91 17.84
CA ASN A 100 25.23 21.09 18.91
C ASN A 100 25.96 19.89 18.27
N GLY A 101 27.25 20.03 18.00
CA GLY A 101 28.13 19.03 17.34
C GLY A 101 27.86 17.55 17.60
#